data_AF-A0A174NRL1-F1
#
_entry.id   AF-A0A174NRL1-F1
#
_cell.length_a   1.000
_cell.length_b   1.000
_cell.length_c   1.000
_cell.angle_alpha   90.00
_cell.angle_beta   90.00
_cell.angle_gamma   90.00
#
_symmetry.space_group_name_H-M   'P 1'
#
loop_
_entity.id
_entity.type
_entity.pdbx_description
1 polymer ?
#
loop_
_entity_poly.entity_id
_entity_poly.type
_entity_poly.pdbx_seq_one_letter_code
_entity_poly.pdbx_strand_id
1 'polypeptide(L)' 'MRDSVLWRKQSRIIMMLAETLHIDAERALNLFYTTKVYQQLSDPKYGLQLMSDDYILENLIEELRETQ' A
#
# COMPACT_ATOMS: atom_id res chain seq x y z
N MET A 1 -5.81 15.48 -1.59
CA MET A 1 -6.25 14.57 -2.68
C MET A 1 -7.72 14.27 -2.45
N ARG A 2 -8.57 14.17 -3.49
CA ARG A 2 -9.98 13.75 -3.30
C ARG A 2 -10.01 12.26 -2.92
N ASP A 3 -10.90 11.86 -2.02
CA ASP A 3 -10.97 10.48 -1.49
C ASP A 3 -11.07 9.42 -2.60
N SER A 4 -11.84 9.72 -3.65
CA SER A 4 -11.99 8.85 -4.82
C SER A 4 -10.72 8.63 -5.64
N VAL A 5 -9.71 9.50 -5.50
CA VAL A 5 -8.39 9.35 -6.14
C VAL A 5 -7.47 8.51 -5.25
N LEU A 6 -7.56 8.67 -3.93
CA LEU A 6 -6.78 7.89 -2.97
C LEU A 6 -7.15 6.41 -3.03
N TRP A 7 -8.44 6.08 -3.10
CA TRP A 7 -8.88 4.68 -3.23
C TRP A 7 -8.39 4.00 -4.50
N ARG A 8 -8.35 4.72 -5.63
CA ARG A 8 -7.78 4.18 -6.88
C ARG A 8 -6.29 3.89 -6.73
N LYS A 9 -5.55 4.79 -6.09
CA LYS A 9 -4.12 4.60 -5.79
C LYS A 9 -3.90 3.38 -4.90
N GLN A 10 -4.66 3.27 -3.80
CA GLN A 10 -4.61 2.10 -2.91
C GLN A 10 -4.88 0.80 -3.69
N SER A 11 -5.92 0.78 -4.52
CA SER A 11 -6.24 -0.39 -5.35
C SER A 11 -5.10 -0.80 -6.29
N ARG A 12 -4.43 0.16 -6.97
CA ARG A 12 -3.27 -0.16 -7.80
C ARG A 12 -2.12 -0.75 -6.99
N ILE A 13 -1.82 -0.17 -5.83
CA ILE A 13 -0.75 -0.66 -4.95
C ILE A 13 -1.05 -2.07 -4.45
N ILE A 14 -2.31 -2.36 -4.09
CA ILE A 14 -2.73 -3.71 -3.67
C ILE A 14 -2.53 -4.74 -4.80
N MET A 15 -2.86 -4.37 -6.05
CA MET A 15 -2.63 -5.24 -7.21
C MET A 15 -1.13 -5.47 -7.46
N MET A 16 -0.31 -4.42 -7.39
CA MET A 16 1.15 -4.55 -7.52
C MET A 16 1.74 -5.43 -6.40
N LEU A 17 1.22 -5.31 -5.18
CA LEU A 17 1.63 -6.13 -4.05
C LEU A 17 1.28 -7.61 -4.28
N ALA A 18 0.07 -7.89 -4.78
CA ALA A 18 -0.36 -9.25 -5.12
C ALA A 18 0.56 -9.89 -6.17
N GLU A 19 0.90 -9.16 -7.22
CA GLU A 19 1.82 -9.59 -8.27
C GLU A 19 3.22 -9.83 -7.73
N THR A 20 3.73 -8.91 -6.90
CA THR A 20 5.10 -8.98 -6.35
C THR A 20 5.29 -10.12 -5.35
N LEU A 21 4.27 -10.40 -4.53
CA LEU A 21 4.31 -11.49 -3.55
C LEU A 21 3.81 -12.83 -4.10
N HIS A 22 3.35 -12.86 -5.36
CA HIS A 22 2.71 -14.03 -5.98
C HIS A 22 1.56 -14.61 -5.15
N ILE A 23 0.71 -13.72 -4.62
CA ILE A 23 -0.49 -14.06 -3.85
C ILE A 23 -1.75 -13.55 -4.56
N ASP A 24 -2.91 -14.05 -4.16
CA ASP A 24 -4.19 -13.53 -4.65
C ASP A 24 -4.47 -12.11 -4.12
N ALA A 25 -5.34 -11.39 -4.84
CA ALA A 25 -5.66 -10.00 -4.52
C ALA A 25 -6.36 -9.83 -3.16
N GLU A 26 -7.14 -10.81 -2.70
CA GLU A 26 -7.81 -10.77 -1.40
C GLU A 26 -6.79 -10.86 -0.26
N ARG A 27 -5.81 -11.75 -0.39
CA ARG A 27 -4.70 -11.85 0.57
C ARG A 27 -3.83 -10.59 0.58
N ALA A 28 -3.54 -10.02 -0.59
CA ALA A 28 -2.80 -8.76 -0.69
C ALA A 28 -3.56 -7.59 -0.06
N LEU A 29 -4.88 -7.52 -0.25
CA LEU A 29 -5.76 -6.53 0.37
C LEU A 29 -5.72 -6.64 1.90
N ASN A 30 -5.87 -7.85 2.42
CA ASN A 30 -5.82 -8.11 3.86
C ASN A 30 -4.47 -7.70 4.46
N LEU A 31 -3.36 -8.09 3.81
CA LEU A 31 -2.01 -7.68 4.24
C LEU A 31 -1.86 -6.17 4.22
N PHE A 32 -2.23 -5.51 3.11
CA PHE A 32 -2.11 -4.07 2.95
C PHE A 32 -2.76 -3.29 4.10
N TYR A 33 -3.98 -3.65 4.50
CA TYR A 33 -4.68 -2.98 5.60
C TYR A 33 -4.07 -3.20 6.99
N THR A 34 -3.23 -4.23 7.17
CA THR A 34 -2.50 -4.45 8.43
C THR A 34 -1.24 -3.59 8.56
N THR A 35 -0.79 -2.97 7.46
CA THR A 35 0.48 -2.23 7.43
C THR A 35 0.36 -0.82 8.03
N LYS A 36 1.46 -0.36 8.62
CA LYS A 36 1.70 1.01 9.04
C LYS A 36 1.79 1.93 7.82
N VAL A 37 2.31 1.44 6.69
CA VAL A 37 2.29 2.18 5.42
C VAL A 37 0.86 2.56 5.02
N TYR A 38 -0.13 1.66 5.16
CA TYR A 38 -1.53 2.02 4.91
C TYR A 38 -2.05 3.11 5.86
N GLN A 39 -1.71 3.01 7.15
CA GLN A 39 -2.10 4.02 8.15
C GLN A 39 -1.51 5.40 7.79
N GLN A 40 -0.24 5.43 7.36
CA GLN A 40 0.44 6.64 6.94
C GLN A 40 -0.08 7.18 5.60
N LEU A 41 -0.40 6.30 4.65
CA LEU A 41 -0.97 6.67 3.36
C LEU A 41 -2.36 7.30 3.48
N SER A 42 -3.11 6.88 4.51
CA SER A 42 -4.45 7.40 4.81
C SER A 42 -4.42 8.70 5.63
N ASP A 43 -3.28 9.03 6.24
CA ASP A 43 -3.10 10.24 7.04
C ASP A 43 -2.30 11.30 6.27
N PRO A 44 -2.95 12.40 5.83
CA PRO A 44 -2.31 13.42 5.00
C PRO A 44 -1.03 14.03 5.58
N LYS A 45 -0.83 13.96 6.91
CA LYS A 45 0.34 14.55 7.58
C LYS A 45 1.66 13.90 7.16
N TYR A 46 1.63 12.66 6.71
CA TYR A 46 2.84 11.95 6.26
C TYR A 46 3.15 12.20 4.78
N GLY A 47 2.19 12.68 3.99
CA GLY A 47 2.41 13.02 2.59
C GLY A 47 2.57 11.83 1.64
N LEU A 48 2.43 10.59 2.11
CA LEU A 48 2.59 9.37 1.29
C LEU A 48 1.65 9.35 0.07
N GLN A 49 0.48 9.96 0.17
CA GLN A 49 -0.47 10.08 -0.95
C GLN A 49 0.10 10.83 -2.17
N LEU A 50 1.18 11.60 -1.99
CA LEU A 50 1.86 12.35 -3.05
C LEU A 50 3.02 11.56 -3.68
N MET A 51 3.47 10.47 -3.05
CA MET A 51 4.57 9.65 -3.55
C MET A 51 4.12 8.75 -4.71
N SER A 52 5.07 8.19 -5.46
CA SER A 52 4.78 7.22 -6.52
C SER A 52 4.16 5.94 -5.97
N ASP A 53 3.56 5.13 -6.84
CA ASP A 53 3.03 3.83 -6.43
C ASP A 53 4.19 2.87 -6.06
N ASP A 54 5.29 2.89 -6.83
CA ASP A 54 6.49 2.08 -6.59
C ASP A 54 7.15 2.38 -5.23
N TYR A 55 7.26 3.66 -4.85
CA TYR A 55 7.83 4.05 -3.57
C TYR A 55 7.03 3.46 -2.39
N ILE A 56 5.70 3.48 -2.49
CA ILE A 56 4.83 2.93 -1.44
C ILE A 56 4.93 1.41 -1.42
N LEU A 57 5.02 0.78 -2.59
CA LEU A 57 5.19 -0.67 -2.72
C LEU A 57 6.52 -1.13 -2.09
N GLU A 58 7.63 -0.42 -2.33
CA GLU A 58 8.91 -0.72 -1.70
C GLU A 58 8.81 -0.64 -0.18
N ASN A 59 8.21 0.42 0.38
CA ASN A 59 8.01 0.55 1.82
C ASN A 59 7.10 -0.56 2.39
N LEU A 60 6.07 -1.00 1.64
CA LEU A 60 5.24 -2.13 2.03
C LEU A 60 6.05 -3.43 2.13
N ILE A 61 6.89 -3.69 1.12
CA ILE A 61 7.73 -4.89 1.09
C ILE A 61 8.75 -4.87 2.22
N GLU A 62 9.37 -3.71 2.49
CA GLU A 62 10.27 -3.53 3.62
C GLU A 62 9.57 -3.78 4.95
N GLU A 63 8.41 -3.17 5.20
CA GLU A 63 7.65 -3.37 6.44
C GLU A 63 7.25 -4.85 6.64
N LEU A 64 6.78 -5.51 5.58
CA LEU A 64 6.39 -6.92 5.64
C LEU A 64 7.59 -7.85 5.86
N ARG A 65 8.80 -7.47 5.45
CA ARG A 65 10.03 -8.22 5.74
C ARG A 65 10.50 -8.03 7.18
N GLU A 66 10.35 -6.83 7.73
CA GLU A 66 10.72 -6.54 9.13
C GLU A 66 9.75 -7.16 10.15
N THR A 67 8.49 -7.37 9.75
CA THR A 67 7.44 -7.92 10.61
C THR A 67 7.42 -9.47 10.61
N GLN A 68 8.21 -10.12 9.75
CA GLN A 68 8.41 -11.58 9.70
C GLN A 68 9.58 -12.03 10.57
#